data_AF-A0A8S3EWV3-F1
#
_entry.id   AF-A0A8S3EWV3-F1
#
_cell.length_a   1.000
_cell.length_b   1.000
_cell.length_c   1.000
_cell.angle_alpha   90.00
_cell.angle_beta   90.00
_cell.angle_gamma   90.00
#
_symmetry.space_group_name_H-M   'P 1'
#
loop_
_entity.id
_entity.type
_entity.pdbx_description
1 polymer ?
#
loop_
_entity_poly.entity_id
_entity_poly.type
_entity_poly.pdbx_seq_one_letter_code
_entity_poly.pdbx_strand_id
1 'polypeptide(L)'
;MNDVHELPKEMRTETDTFGPIQVPSACYYGAQTARSMIYFNIGLPTDCMPLPLIEAFGLLKKACAIVNQKFGLANKLSDAI
;
A
#
# COMPACT_ATOMS: atom_id res chain seq x y z
N MET A 1 12.70 0.21 28.22
CA MET A 1 12.62 1.68 28.40
C MET A 1 13.02 2.30 27.07
N ASN A 2 12.09 3.05 26.46
CA ASN A 2 12.15 3.77 25.17
C ASN A 2 11.74 2.96 23.93
N ASP A 3 10.49 2.48 23.93
CA ASP A 3 9.67 2.43 22.72
C ASP A 3 9.22 3.86 22.40
N VAL A 4 9.90 4.50 21.46
CA VAL A 4 9.38 5.65 20.73
C VAL A 4 9.46 5.25 19.27
N HIS A 5 8.33 4.84 18.71
CA HIS A 5 8.11 4.87 17.27
C HIS A 5 8.48 6.27 16.79
N GLU A 6 9.69 6.43 16.25
CA GLU A 6 10.14 7.67 15.66
C GLU A 6 9.18 7.95 14.50
N LEU A 7 8.38 9.01 14.63
CA LEU A 7 7.52 9.45 13.54
C LEU A 7 8.41 9.70 12.32
N PRO A 8 8.08 9.16 11.14
CA PRO A 8 8.90 9.34 9.96
C PRO A 8 9.13 10.84 9.74
N LYS A 9 10.41 11.25 9.67
CA LYS A 9 10.84 12.66 9.62
C LYS A 9 10.19 13.45 8.49
N GLU A 10 9.73 12.77 7.45
CA GLU A 10 9.00 13.36 6.33
C GLU A 10 7.65 12.67 6.14
N MET A 11 6.61 13.49 6.07
CA MET A 11 5.23 13.09 5.78
C MET A 11 4.80 13.75 4.48
N ARG A 12 4.01 13.03 3.68
CA ARG A 12 3.32 13.56 2.51
C ARG A 12 1.81 13.58 2.76
N THR A 13 1.13 14.59 2.25
CA THR A 13 -0.34 14.65 2.29
C THR A 13 -0.88 13.96 1.05
N GLU A 14 -1.72 12.95 1.24
CA GLU A 14 -2.50 12.32 0.18
C GLU A 14 -3.99 12.52 0.42
N THR A 15 -4.80 12.41 -0.63
CA THR A 15 -6.25 12.60 -0.56
C THR A 15 -6.95 11.39 -1.15
N ASP A 16 -7.95 10.86 -0.43
CA ASP A 16 -8.95 9.94 -0.96
C ASP A 16 -10.36 10.57 -0.88
N THR A 17 -11.42 9.79 -1.12
CA THR A 17 -12.82 10.26 -1.08
C THR A 17 -13.26 10.85 0.28
N PHE A 18 -12.59 10.51 1.39
CA PHE A 18 -12.84 11.07 2.73
C PHE A 18 -12.00 12.30 3.05
N GLY A 19 -11.19 12.79 2.11
CA GLY A 19 -10.38 13.99 2.25
C GLY A 19 -8.90 13.71 2.55
N PRO A 20 -8.13 14.73 2.96
CA PRO A 20 -6.69 14.62 3.13
C PRO A 20 -6.30 13.74 4.32
N ILE A 21 -5.14 13.08 4.22
CA ILE A 21 -4.52 12.27 5.27
C ILE A 21 -2.99 12.33 5.15
N GLN A 22 -2.31 12.30 6.30
CA GLN A 22 -0.84 12.27 6.36
C GLN A 22 -0.33 10.84 6.20
N VAL A 23 0.58 10.64 5.25
CA VAL A 23 1.23 9.35 4.95
C VAL A 23 2.75 9.49 5.12
N PRO A 24 3.43 8.56 5.79
CA PRO A 24 4.89 8.52 5.84
C PRO A 24 5.55 8.52 4.46
N SER A 25 6.47 9.44 4.19
CA SER A 25 7.16 9.50 2.89
C SER A 25 7.99 8.24 2.59
N ALA A 26 8.47 7.55 3.63
CA ALA A 26 9.24 6.31 3.50
C ALA A 26 8.40 5.08 3.11
N CYS A 27 7.07 5.17 3.16
CA CYS A 27 6.18 4.04 2.89
C CYS A 27 5.61 4.06 1.47
N TYR A 28 5.54 2.90 0.83
CA TYR A 28 4.97 2.74 -0.52
C TYR A 28 3.43 2.74 -0.57
N TYR A 29 2.76 2.51 0.56
CA TYR A 29 1.30 2.55 0.61
C TYR A 29 0.78 4.00 0.61
N GLY A 30 -0.46 4.21 0.17
CA GLY A 30 -1.08 5.55 0.08
C GLY A 30 -2.18 5.81 1.11
N ALA A 31 -3.02 6.82 0.81
CA ALA A 31 -4.10 7.31 1.67
C ALA A 31 -5.04 6.20 2.18
N GLN A 32 -5.47 5.29 1.31
CA GLN A 32 -6.42 4.23 1.67
C GLN A 32 -5.85 3.28 2.72
N THR A 33 -4.61 2.82 2.56
CA THR A 33 -3.96 1.95 3.54
C THR A 33 -3.72 2.70 4.86
N ALA A 34 -3.30 3.97 4.80
CA ALA A 34 -3.14 4.81 5.99
C ALA A 34 -4.47 4.93 6.76
N ARG A 35 -5.57 5.12 6.04
CA ARG A 35 -6.93 5.16 6.61
C ARG A 35 -7.31 3.83 7.26
N SER A 36 -7.07 2.71 6.57
CA SER A 36 -7.34 1.38 7.11
C SER A 36 -6.56 1.11 8.40
N MET A 37 -5.31 1.56 8.50
CA MET A 37 -4.53 1.41 9.74
C MET A 37 -5.06 2.25 10.91
N ILE A 38 -5.78 3.34 10.66
CA ILE A 38 -6.45 4.10 11.73
C ILE A 38 -7.69 3.35 12.22
N TYR A 39 -8.47 2.79 11.31
CA TYR A 39 -9.76 2.16 11.65
C TYR A 39 -9.66 0.68 12.04
N PHE A 40 -8.61 -0.03 11.61
CA PHE A 40 -8.45 -1.48 11.77
C PHE A 40 -7.04 -1.83 12.26
N ASN A 41 -6.66 -1.34 13.44
CA ASN A 41 -5.35 -1.61 14.07
C ASN A 41 -5.36 -2.72 15.13
N ILE A 42 -6.41 -3.54 15.15
CA ILE A 42 -6.60 -4.57 16.17
C ILE A 42 -5.54 -5.66 15.98
N GLY A 43 -4.88 -6.07 17.07
CA GLY A 43 -3.94 -7.19 17.05
C GLY A 43 -2.59 -6.90 16.39
N LEU A 44 -2.30 -5.67 15.96
CA LEU A 44 -0.99 -5.31 15.42
C LEU A 44 0.11 -5.30 16.50
N PRO A 45 1.35 -5.72 16.17
CA PRO A 45 1.83 -6.16 14.86
C PRO A 45 1.64 -7.67 14.60
N THR A 46 1.06 -8.41 15.55
CA THR A 46 0.97 -9.88 15.48
C THR A 46 -0.03 -10.39 14.45
N ASP A 47 -1.14 -9.69 14.27
CA ASP A 47 -2.25 -10.08 13.39
C ASP A 47 -2.16 -9.32 12.05
N CYS A 48 -1.00 -9.42 11.40
CA CYS A 48 -0.78 -8.89 10.06
C CYS A 48 -1.25 -9.89 8.99
N MET A 49 -1.49 -9.40 7.78
CA MET A 49 -1.79 -10.29 6.66
C MET A 49 -0.66 -11.29 6.41
N PRO A 50 -0.96 -12.58 6.23
CA PRO A 50 0.06 -13.60 6.00
C PRO A 50 0.88 -13.33 4.74
N LEU A 51 2.21 -13.51 4.82
CA LEU A 51 3.12 -13.31 3.69
C LEU A 51 2.71 -14.07 2.41
N PRO A 52 2.28 -15.36 2.47
CA PRO A 52 1.87 -16.08 1.25
C PRO A 52 0.71 -15.41 0.50
N LEU A 53 -0.19 -14.72 1.23
CA LEU A 53 -1.30 -13.99 0.62
C LEU A 53 -0.79 -12.74 -0.11
N ILE A 54 0.16 -12.02 0.50
CA ILE A 54 0.78 -10.82 -0.11
C ILE A 54 1.53 -11.20 -1.40
N GLU A 55 2.28 -12.30 -1.37
CA GLU A 55 2.99 -12.83 -2.55
C GLU A 55 2.01 -13.23 -3.66
N ALA A 56 0.90 -13.90 -3.30
CA ALA A 56 -0.15 -14.26 -4.25
C ALA A 56 -0.78 -13.02 -4.91
N PHE A 57 -0.98 -11.92 -4.16
CA PHE A 57 -1.44 -10.66 -4.73
C PHE A 57 -0.43 -10.06 -5.72
N GLY A 58 0.87 -10.15 -5.45
CA GLY A 58 1.91 -9.72 -6.39
C GLY A 58 1.84 -10.49 -7.71
N LEU A 59 1.73 -11.82 -7.64
CA LEU A 59 1.58 -12.66 -8.83
C LEU A 59 0.29 -12.35 -9.60
N LEU A 60 -0.82 -12.18 -8.88
CA LEU A 60 -2.11 -11.82 -9.47
C LEU A 60 -2.02 -10.50 -10.23
N LYS A 61 -1.44 -9.46 -9.62
CA LYS A 61 -1.34 -8.13 -10.26
C LYS A 61 -0.41 -8.14 -11.47
N LYS A 62 0.69 -8.88 -11.42
CA LYS A 62 1.56 -9.10 -12.59
C LYS A 62 0.81 -9.79 -13.74
N ALA A 63 0.05 -10.84 -13.44
CA ALA A 63 -0.76 -11.52 -14.45
C ALA A 63 -1.82 -10.59 -15.05
N CYS A 64 -2.50 -9.80 -14.21
CA CYS A 64 -3.44 -8.78 -14.67
C CYS A 64 -2.78 -7.74 -15.58
N ALA A 65 -1.59 -7.25 -15.24
CA ALA A 65 -0.85 -6.28 -16.05
C ALA A 65 -0.54 -6.84 -17.44
N ILE A 66 -0.07 -8.09 -17.54
CA ILE A 66 0.22 -8.77 -18.80
C ILE A 66 -1.05 -8.93 -19.65
N VAL A 67 -2.14 -9.41 -19.05
CA VAL A 67 -3.41 -9.61 -19.76
C VAL A 67 -3.98 -8.28 -20.24
N ASN A 68 -3.90 -7.23 -19.43
CA ASN A 68 -4.43 -5.91 -19.75
C ASN A 68 -3.68 -5.21 -20.89
N GLN A 69 -2.45 -5.62 -21.25
CA GLN A 69 -1.78 -5.14 -22.47
C GLN A 69 -2.65 -5.39 -23.71
N LYS A 70 -3.34 -6.53 -23.76
CA LYS A 70 -4.26 -6.89 -24.86
C LYS A 70 -5.53 -6.03 -24.90
N PHE A 71 -5.85 -5.35 -23.78
CA PHE A 71 -7.04 -4.52 -23.61
C PHE A 71 -6.71 -3.02 -23.60
N GLY A 72 -5.50 -2.63 -24.01
CA GLY A 72 -5.11 -1.23 -24.19
C GLY A 72 -4.26 -0.63 -23.07
N LEU A 73 -3.76 -1.43 -22.13
CA LEU A 73 -2.74 -0.96 -21.18
C LEU A 73 -1.40 -0.77 -21.91
N ALA A 74 -0.79 0.41 -21.76
CA ALA A 74 0.49 0.71 -22.38
C ALA A 74 1.60 -0.23 -21.87
N ASN A 75 2.44 -0.75 -22.77
CA ASN A 75 3.51 -1.69 -22.44
C ASN A 75 4.42 -1.17 -21.33
N LYS A 76 4.85 0.11 -21.41
CA LYS A 76 5.70 0.74 -20.39
C LYS A 76 5.07 0.72 -18.99
N LEU A 77 3.74 0.87 -18.89
CA LEU A 77 3.04 0.82 -17.60
C LEU A 77 2.90 -0.62 -17.13
N SER A 78 2.60 -1.54 -18.03
CA SER A 78 2.49 -2.96 -17.70
C SER A 78 3.81 -3.55 -17.22
N ASP A 79 4.93 -3.17 -17.83
CA ASP A 79 6.28 -3.63 -17.44
C ASP A 79 6.73 -3.08 -16.07
N ALA A 80 6.13 -1.98 -15.61
CA ALA A 80 6.42 -1.35 -14.32
C ALA A 80 5.54 -1.86 -13.17
N ILE A 81 4.44 -2.57 -13.47
CA ILE A 81 3.49 -3.15 -12.51
C ILE A 81 3.89 -4.59 -12.19
#